data_AF-A0A9W4CV37-F1
#
_entry.id   AF-A0A9W4CV37-F1
#
_cell.length_a   1.000
_cell.length_b   1.000
_cell.length_c   1.000
_cell.angle_alpha   90.00
_cell.angle_beta   90.00
_cell.angle_gamma   90.00
#
_symmetry.space_group_name_H-M   'P 1'
#
loop_
_entity.id
_entity.type
_entity.pdbx_description
1 polymer ?
#
loop_
_entity_poly.entity_id
_entity_poly.type
_entity_poly.pdbx_seq_one_letter_code
_entity_poly.pdbx_strand_id
1 'polypeptide(L)'
;MSCRRIKNSLLAILSERYPDGLPVDPKDPLPNAPRIPLPASGHDIVFGVPRSPSDPAQGFDELAAAPESSFRSLGIEDNSVLAFAFLSAGQEIEGELFKVNFPDLEALYGE
;
A
#
# COMPACT_ATOMS: atom_id res chain seq x y z
N MET A 1 -10.00 14.70 5.33
CA MET A 1 -8.52 14.61 5.34
C MET A 1 -8.02 14.71 3.90
N SER A 2 -6.95 15.47 3.64
CA SER A 2 -6.33 15.52 2.30
C SER A 2 -5.42 14.30 2.07
N CYS A 3 -5.25 13.91 0.82
CA CYS A 3 -4.43 12.77 0.41
C CYS A 3 -3.00 12.90 0.93
N ARG A 4 -2.42 14.11 0.90
CA ARG A 4 -1.10 14.39 1.50
C ARG A 4 -1.00 14.03 2.98
N ARG A 5 -2.02 14.37 3.79
CA ARG A 5 -2.02 14.03 5.22
C ARG A 5 -2.08 12.51 5.42
N ILE A 6 -2.86 11.80 4.61
CA ILE A 6 -3.00 10.35 4.70
C ILE A 6 -1.67 9.67 4.36
N LYS A 7 -1.00 10.08 3.27
CA LYS A 7 0.32 9.57 2.90
C LYS A 7 1.36 9.78 4.03
N ASN A 8 1.38 10.97 4.63
CA ASN A 8 2.29 11.27 5.74
C ASN A 8 1.96 10.45 6.99
N SER A 9 0.68 10.28 7.33
CA SER A 9 0.26 9.43 8.45
C SER A 9 0.62 7.97 8.23
N LEU A 10 0.44 7.45 7.01
CA LEU A 10 0.85 6.10 6.65
C LEU A 10 2.36 5.93 6.81
N LEU A 11 3.17 6.86 6.29
CA LEU A 11 4.62 6.81 6.45
C LEU A 11 5.04 6.82 7.92
N ALA A 12 4.44 7.67 8.75
CA ALA A 12 4.75 7.72 10.17
C ALA A 12 4.47 6.38 10.89
N ILE A 13 3.34 5.74 10.59
CA ILE A 13 2.98 4.43 11.14
C ILE A 13 3.97 3.36 10.66
N LEU A 14 4.33 3.38 9.39
CA LEU A 14 5.29 2.43 8.81
C LEU A 14 6.67 2.59 9.42
N SER A 15 7.15 3.83 9.62
CA SER A 15 8.43 4.09 10.28
C SER A 15 8.44 3.69 11.76
N GLU A 16 7.32 3.83 12.47
CA GLU A 16 7.21 3.40 13.87
C GLU A 16 7.24 1.87 14.00
N ARG A 17 6.55 1.16 13.09
CA ARG A 17 6.41 -0.29 13.12
C ARG A 17 7.59 -1.03 12.47
N TYR A 18 8.16 -0.44 11.43
CA TYR A 18 9.18 -1.03 10.57
C TYR A 18 10.33 -0.04 10.34
N PRO A 19 11.09 0.31 11.39
CA PRO A 19 12.16 1.30 11.30
C PRO A 19 13.25 0.91 10.30
N ASP A 20 13.50 -0.39 10.13
CA ASP A 20 14.51 -0.94 9.20
C ASP A 20 13.97 -1.23 7.79
N GLY A 21 12.73 -0.82 7.49
CA GLY A 21 12.05 -1.11 6.22
C GLY A 21 11.03 -2.25 6.29
N LEU A 22 10.19 -2.32 5.26
CA LEU A 22 9.15 -3.35 5.15
C LEU A 22 9.75 -4.70 4.74
N PRO A 23 9.46 -5.81 5.42
CA PRO A 23 9.90 -7.12 4.97
C PRO A 23 9.24 -7.48 3.63
N VAL A 24 9.98 -8.03 2.66
CA VAL A 24 9.41 -8.43 1.36
C VAL A 24 8.38 -9.56 1.50
N ASP A 25 8.65 -10.51 2.41
CA ASP A 25 7.69 -11.53 2.83
C ASP A 25 7.42 -11.39 4.34
N PRO A 26 6.17 -11.11 4.76
CA PRO A 26 5.82 -10.99 6.18
C PRO A 26 5.96 -12.31 6.95
N LYS A 27 6.09 -13.45 6.25
CA LYS A 27 6.28 -14.78 6.86
C LYS A 27 7.75 -15.18 6.97
N ASP A 28 8.69 -14.38 6.46
CA ASP A 28 10.12 -14.67 6.56
C ASP A 28 10.71 -13.99 7.80
N PRO A 29 10.98 -14.72 8.89
CA PRO A 29 11.40 -14.15 10.17
C PRO A 29 12.91 -13.88 10.23
N LEU A 30 13.65 -14.04 9.13
CA LEU A 30 15.10 -13.99 9.15
C LEU A 30 15.62 -12.55 9.31
N PRO A 31 16.65 -12.33 10.16
CA PRO A 31 17.24 -11.00 10.37
C PRO A 31 17.85 -10.38 9.11
N ASN A 32 18.15 -11.21 8.10
CA ASN A 32 18.70 -10.83 6.79
C ASN A 32 17.66 -10.90 5.64
N ALA A 33 16.37 -11.06 5.95
CA ALA A 33 15.35 -11.05 4.91
C ALA A 33 15.40 -9.73 4.12
N PRO A 34 15.22 -9.75 2.80
CA PRO A 34 15.20 -8.54 1.99
C PRO A 34 14.10 -7.60 2.49
N ARG A 35 14.44 -6.32 2.62
CA ARG A 35 13.54 -5.27 3.08
C ARG A 35 13.40 -4.18 2.02
N ILE A 36 12.17 -3.72 1.85
CA ILE A 36 11.83 -2.58 1.02
C ILE A 36 12.08 -1.33 1.87
N PRO A 37 12.99 -0.43 1.46
CA PRO A 37 13.26 0.79 2.20
C PRO A 37 12.01 1.69 2.21
N LEU A 38 11.76 2.35 3.34
CA LEU A 38 10.71 3.35 3.42
C LEU A 38 11.13 4.60 2.63
N PRO A 39 10.18 5.28 1.95
CA PRO A 39 10.49 6.52 1.26
C PRO A 39 10.82 7.64 2.25
N ALA A 40 11.66 8.57 1.83
CA ALA A 40 12.00 9.75 2.64
C ALA A 40 10.81 10.70 2.79
N SER A 41 9.84 10.66 1.86
CA SER A 41 8.66 11.51 1.87
C SER A 41 7.39 10.75 1.55
N GLY A 42 6.28 11.17 2.18
CA GLY A 42 4.95 10.67 1.82
C GLY A 42 4.55 11.02 0.38
N HIS A 43 5.25 11.96 -0.27
CA HIS A 43 5.04 12.26 -1.69
C HIS A 43 5.35 11.09 -2.61
N ASP A 44 6.29 10.24 -2.22
CA ASP A 44 6.71 9.06 -2.98
C ASP A 44 5.76 7.86 -2.78
N ILE A 45 4.69 8.03 -2.01
CA ILE A 45 3.66 7.00 -1.82
C ILE A 45 2.56 7.23 -2.84
N VAL A 46 2.25 6.21 -3.63
CA VAL A 46 1.06 6.18 -4.50
C VAL A 46 0.02 5.21 -3.95
N PHE A 47 -1.24 5.48 -4.28
CA PHE A 47 -2.36 4.62 -3.90
C PHE A 47 -2.93 3.93 -5.14
N GLY A 48 -3.37 2.69 -4.96
CA GLY A 48 -4.10 1.93 -5.97
C GLY A 48 -5.50 1.60 -5.46
N VAL A 49 -6.51 1.78 -6.31
CA VAL A 49 -7.87 1.31 -6.05
C VAL A 49 -8.07 -0.05 -6.70
N PRO A 50 -8.72 -1.01 -6.02
CA PRO A 50 -8.99 -2.31 -6.62
C PRO A 50 -9.90 -2.14 -7.84
N ARG A 51 -9.55 -2.78 -8.96
CA ARG A 51 -10.38 -2.78 -10.18
C ARG A 51 -11.75 -3.39 -9.94
N SER A 52 -11.76 -4.45 -9.13
CA SER A 52 -12.96 -5.11 -8.64
C SER A 52 -12.91 -5.12 -7.11
N PRO A 53 -13.86 -4.45 -6.42
CA PRO A 53 -13.91 -4.45 -4.94
C PRO A 53 -14.05 -5.86 -4.36
N SER A 54 -14.64 -6.78 -5.13
CA SER A 54 -14.91 -8.17 -4.72
C SER A 54 -13.76 -9.12 -5.07
N ASP A 55 -12.84 -8.71 -5.94
CA ASP A 55 -11.78 -9.57 -6.46
C ASP A 55 -10.45 -8.79 -6.62
N PRO A 56 -9.63 -8.74 -5.57
CA PRO A 56 -8.33 -8.05 -5.62
C PRO A 56 -7.34 -8.71 -6.58
N ALA A 57 -7.61 -9.94 -7.07
CA ALA A 57 -6.76 -10.60 -8.05
C ALA A 57 -6.82 -9.94 -9.44
N GLN A 58 -7.85 -9.14 -9.71
CA GLN A 58 -7.96 -8.38 -10.97
C GLN A 58 -6.99 -7.20 -11.05
N GLY A 59 -6.28 -6.93 -9.95
CA GLY A 59 -5.29 -5.87 -9.84
C GLY A 59 -5.89 -4.54 -9.41
N PHE A 60 -5.05 -3.51 -9.50
CA PHE A 60 -5.33 -2.18 -8.98
C PHE A 60 -5.06 -1.13 -10.06
N ASP A 61 -5.90 -0.10 -10.12
CA ASP A 61 -5.64 1.09 -10.92
C ASP A 61 -5.06 2.18 -10.04
N GLU A 62 -4.12 2.96 -10.59
CA GLU A 62 -3.51 4.06 -9.85
C GLU A 62 -4.56 5.14 -9.53
N LEU A 63 -4.63 5.49 -8.25
CA LEU A 63 -5.46 6.61 -7.81
C LEU A 63 -4.72 7.91 -8.10
N ALA A 64 -5.09 8.55 -9.21
CA ALA A 64 -4.61 9.88 -9.61
C ALA A 64 -5.11 10.97 -8.63
N ALA A 65 -4.51 11.02 -7.45
CA ALA A 65 -4.86 11.94 -6.39
C ALA A 65 -3.96 13.18 -6.43
N ALA A 66 -4.52 14.34 -6.76
CA ALA A 66 -3.80 15.60 -6.52
C ALA A 66 -3.54 15.76 -5.00
N PRO A 67 -2.44 16.41 -4.57
CA PRO A 67 -2.02 16.45 -3.17
C PRO A 67 -3.08 16.97 -2.20
N GLU A 68 -3.87 17.94 -2.66
CA GLU A 68 -4.93 18.61 -1.90
C GLU A 68 -6.30 17.92 -2.02
N SER A 69 -6.41 16.88 -2.86
CA SER A 69 -7.66 16.12 -3.01
C SER A 69 -7.99 15.37 -1.74
N SER A 70 -9.27 15.27 -1.42
CA SER A 70 -9.76 14.35 -0.40
C SER A 70 -10.11 13.00 -1.00
N PHE A 71 -10.01 11.92 -0.22
CA PHE A 71 -10.45 10.59 -0.65
C PHE A 71 -11.93 10.57 -1.06
N ARG A 72 -12.79 11.29 -0.32
CA ARG A 72 -14.20 11.44 -0.67
C ARG A 72 -14.43 12.09 -2.04
N SER A 73 -13.65 13.12 -2.38
CA SER A 73 -13.72 13.75 -3.71
C SER A 73 -13.19 12.87 -4.83
N LEU A 74 -12.45 11.80 -4.50
CA LEU A 74 -11.97 10.79 -5.43
C LEU A 74 -12.87 9.55 -5.48
N GLY A 75 -14.06 9.61 -4.85
CA GLY A 75 -15.01 8.50 -4.82
C GLY A 75 -14.65 7.36 -3.87
N ILE A 76 -13.66 7.56 -2.99
CA ILE A 76 -13.29 6.59 -1.96
C ILE A 76 -14.21 6.74 -0.75
N GLU A 77 -14.94 5.67 -0.43
CA GLU A 77 -15.84 5.60 0.71
C GLU A 77 -15.12 5.14 1.99
N ASP A 78 -15.74 5.37 3.14
CA ASP A 78 -15.25 4.86 4.41
C ASP A 78 -15.18 3.31 4.38
N ASN A 79 -14.12 2.73 4.96
CA ASN A 79 -13.80 1.29 4.91
C ASN A 79 -13.40 0.74 3.52
N SER A 80 -13.14 1.59 2.54
CA SER A 80 -12.57 1.15 1.26
C SER A 80 -11.17 0.57 1.44
N VAL A 81 -10.89 -0.51 0.71
CA VAL A 81 -9.55 -1.09 0.63
C VAL A 81 -8.74 -0.33 -0.43
N LEU A 82 -7.53 0.07 -0.06
CA LEU A 82 -6.56 0.71 -0.94
C LEU A 82 -5.25 -0.07 -0.91
N ALA A 83 -4.63 -0.26 -2.07
CA ALA A 83 -3.22 -0.63 -2.16
C ALA A 83 -2.35 0.61 -2.06
N PHE A 84 -1.09 0.44 -1.65
CA PHE A 84 -0.08 1.50 -1.74
C PHE A 84 1.23 0.93 -2.27
N ALA A 85 2.02 1.78 -2.92
CA ALA A 85 3.36 1.47 -3.39
C ALA A 85 4.29 2.67 -3.18
N PHE A 86 5.59 2.40 -3.14
CA PHE A 86 6.62 3.43 -3.06
C PHE A 86 7.23 3.64 -4.45
N LEU A 87 7.29 4.90 -4.89
CA LEU A 87 7.99 5.30 -6.09
C LEU A 87 9.44 5.64 -5.72
N SER A 88 10.38 4.96 -6.35
CA SER A 88 11.78 5.44 -6.37
C SER A 88 11.84 6.65 -7.31
N ALA A 89 12.55 7.71 -6.91
CA ALA A 89 12.61 8.97 -7.65
C ALA A 89 12.93 8.74 -9.14
N GLY A 90 11.93 8.91 -10.01
CA GLY A 90 12.07 8.82 -11.46
C GLY A 90 11.85 7.44 -12.09
N GLN A 91 11.37 6.43 -11.36
CA GLN A 91 11.02 5.12 -11.93
C GLN A 91 9.50 4.91 -12.02
N GLU A 92 9.07 4.27 -13.11
CA GLU A 92 7.82 3.50 -13.16
C GLU A 92 7.86 2.41 -12.09
N ILE A 93 6.70 1.85 -11.70
CA ILE A 93 6.62 0.79 -10.69
C ILE A 93 7.28 -0.50 -11.25
N GLU A 94 8.60 -0.53 -11.25
CA GLU A 94 9.45 -1.65 -11.66
C GLU A 94 10.32 -2.03 -10.47
N GLY A 95 9.82 -2.95 -9.66
CA GLY A 95 10.53 -3.46 -8.48
C GLY A 95 9.83 -4.66 -7.87
N GLU A 96 10.54 -5.39 -7.01
CA GLU A 96 9.97 -6.46 -6.19
C GLU A 96 8.91 -5.86 -5.25
N LEU A 97 7.64 -6.04 -5.60
CA LEU A 97 6.51 -5.54 -4.83
C LEU A 97 6.31 -6.38 -3.56
N PHE A 98 5.91 -5.71 -2.47
CA PHE A 98 5.55 -6.37 -1.21
C PHE A 98 4.49 -7.45 -1.46
N LYS A 99 4.78 -8.70 -1.07
CA LYS A 99 3.86 -9.81 -1.31
C LYS A 99 2.71 -9.76 -0.30
N VAL A 100 1.55 -9.28 -0.76
CA VAL A 100 0.32 -9.32 0.02
C VAL A 100 -0.33 -10.69 -0.12
N ASN A 101 -0.36 -11.46 0.97
CA ASN A 101 -1.19 -12.66 1.03
C ASN A 101 -2.58 -12.24 1.51
N PHE A 102 -3.58 -12.29 0.62
CA PHE A 102 -4.97 -12.13 1.02
C PHE A 102 -5.43 -13.40 1.76
N PRO A 103 -6.17 -13.28 2.87
CA PRO A 103 -6.73 -14.43 3.54
C PRO A 103 -7.76 -15.09 2.63
N ASP A 104 -7.61 -16.40 2.42
CA ASP A 104 -8.60 -17.21 1.73
C ASP A 104 -9.77 -17.48 2.68
N LEU A 105 -10.83 -16.68 2.56
CA LEU A 105 -11.97 -16.74 3.48
C LEU A 105 -12.73 -18.06 3.36
N GLU A 106 -12.72 -18.69 2.18
CA GLU A 106 -13.36 -19.98 1.94
C GLU A 106 -12.59 -21.12 2.61
N ALA A 107 -11.26 -21.09 2.61
CA ALA A 107 -10.44 -22.04 3.36
C ALA A 107 -10.49 -21.81 4.89
N LEU A 108 -10.77 -20.59 5.35
CA LEU A 108 -10.86 -20.25 6.78
C LEU A 108 -12.25 -20.46 7.38
N TYR A 109 -13.31 -20.30 6.59
CA TYR A 109 -14.71 -20.29 7.07
C TYR A 109 -15.68 -21.08 6.18
N GLY A 110 -15.22 -21.67 5.09
CA GLY A 110 -15.99 -22.64 4.32
C GLY A 110 -16.10 -23.95 5.10
N GLU A 111 -17.32 -24.47 5.18
CA GLU A 111 -17.71 -25.67 5.95
C GLU A 111 -16.94 -26.94 5.56
#